data_AF-A0A7X7B4M4-F1
#
_entry.id   AF-A0A7X7B4M4-F1
#
_cell.length_a   1.000
_cell.length_b   1.000
_cell.length_c   1.000
_cell.angle_alpha   90.00
_cell.angle_beta   90.00
_cell.angle_gamma   90.00
#
_symmetry.space_group_name_H-M   'P 1'
#
loop_
_entity.id
_entity.type
_entity.pdbx_description
1 polymer ?
#
loop_
_entity_poly.entity_id
_entity_poly.type
_entity_poly.pdbx_seq_one_letter_code
_entity_poly.pdbx_strand_id
1 'polypeptide(L)' 'MNRKVMYGLGGGVILSLIGLFIGMNIGGNYFTSFEFMGARGYEAVGYLGGIIGGIIGIILGVWLAILGSRKIRKSN' A
#
# COMPACT_ATOMS: atom_id res chain seq x y z
N MET A 1 16.97 -2.50 -13.22
CA MET A 1 16.15 -1.61 -12.35
C MET A 1 16.78 -1.56 -10.96
N ASN A 2 16.80 -0.40 -10.29
CA ASN A 2 17.41 -0.27 -8.96
C ASN A 2 16.70 -1.15 -7.92
N ARG A 3 17.45 -1.90 -7.09
CA ARG A 3 16.85 -2.80 -6.07
C ARG A 3 15.80 -2.10 -5.20
N LYS A 4 16.09 -0.86 -4.77
CA LYS A 4 15.16 -0.05 -3.96
C LYS A 4 13.82 0.17 -4.65
N VAL A 5 13.83 0.40 -5.97
CA VAL A 5 12.63 0.57 -6.77
C VAL A 5 11.85 -0.73 -6.87
N MET A 6 12.54 -1.88 -7.03
CA MET A 6 11.88 -3.20 -7.05
C MET A 6 11.16 -3.51 -5.73
N TYR A 7 11.84 -3.33 -4.60
CA TYR A 7 11.21 -3.56 -3.29
C TYR A 7 10.09 -2.55 -3.01
N GLY A 8 10.27 -1.29 -3.41
CA GLY A 8 9.22 -0.27 -3.31
C GLY A 8 7.97 -0.65 -4.11
N LEU A 9 8.12 -1.00 -5.39
CA LEU A 9 6.99 -1.40 -6.23
C LEU A 9 6.33 -2.69 -5.72
N GLY A 10 7.13 -3.68 -5.32
CA GLY A 10 6.60 -4.92 -4.74
C GLY A 10 5.80 -4.68 -3.46
N GLY A 11 6.35 -3.89 -2.53
CA GLY A 11 5.65 -3.50 -1.31
C GLY A 11 4.37 -2.70 -1.61
N GLY A 12 4.45 -1.78 -2.58
CA GLY A 12 3.31 -0.98 -3.03
C GLY A 12 2.16 -1.82 -3.55
N VAL A 13 2.41 -2.78 -4.43
CA VAL A 13 1.37 -3.66 -4.97
C VAL A 13 0.73 -4.49 -3.86
N ILE A 14 1.53 -5.11 -2.99
CA ILE A 14 1.04 -5.97 -1.91
C ILE A 14 0.16 -5.19 -0.93
N LEU A 15 0.65 -4.06 -0.42
CA LEU A 15 -0.10 -3.27 0.55
C LEU A 15 -1.27 -2.52 -0.08
N SER A 16 -1.22 -2.20 -1.37
CA SER A 16 -2.39 -1.65 -2.08
C SER A 16 -3.54 -2.66 -2.11
N LEU A 17 -3.27 -3.93 -2.42
CA LEU A 17 -4.31 -4.97 -2.41
C LEU A 17 -4.88 -5.18 -1.00
N ILE A 18 -4.01 -5.25 0.02
CA ILE A 18 -4.44 -5.39 1.42
C ILE A 18 -5.28 -4.18 1.85
N GLY A 19 -4.81 -2.97 1.55
CA GLY A 19 -5.51 -1.73 1.84
C GLY A 19 -6.87 -1.65 1.15
N LEU A 20 -6.97 -2.15 -0.08
CA LEU A 20 -8.24 -2.22 -0.82
C LEU A 20 -9.26 -3.09 -0.10
N PHE A 21 -8.90 -4.31 0.32
CA PHE A 21 -9.84 -5.18 1.03
C PHE A 21 -10.23 -4.64 2.40
N ILE A 22 -9.29 -4.05 3.15
CA ILE A 22 -9.58 -3.37 4.42
C ILE A 22 -10.53 -2.20 4.18
N GLY A 23 -10.25 -1.38 3.16
CA GLY A 23 -11.08 -0.25 2.78
C GLY A 23 -12.49 -0.68 2.37
N MET A 24 -12.64 -1.75 1.59
CA MET A 24 -13.95 -2.30 1.22
C MET A 24 -14.74 -2.76 2.43
N ASN A 25 -14.09 -3.44 3.38
CA ASN A 25 -14.74 -3.88 4.61
C ASN A 25 -15.23 -2.68 5.43
N ILE A 26 -14.37 -1.67 5.61
CA ILE A 26 -14.72 -0.46 6.35
C ILE A 26 -15.85 0.31 5.64
N GLY A 27 -15.76 0.48 4.31
CA GLY A 27 -16.76 1.17 3.50
C GLY A 27 -18.11 0.47 3.49
N GLY A 28 -18.12 -0.85 3.42
CA GLY A 28 -19.34 -1.66 3.43
C GLY A 28 -20.04 -1.70 4.78
N ASN A 29 -19.31 -1.53 5.88
CA ASN A 29 -19.86 -1.66 7.24
C ASN A 29 -20.12 -0.30 7.93
N TYR A 30 -19.26 0.69 7.72
CA TYR A 30 -19.30 1.95 8.49
C TYR A 30 -19.57 3.19 7.64
N PHE A 31 -19.21 3.17 6.35
CA PHE A 31 -19.28 4.34 5.47
C PHE A 31 -20.12 4.08 4.21
N THR A 32 -21.24 3.37 4.34
CA THR A 32 -22.08 2.92 3.21
C THR A 32 -22.65 4.05 2.33
N SER A 33 -22.73 5.26 2.86
CA SER A 33 -23.19 6.45 2.14
C SER A 33 -22.07 7.40 1.71
N PHE A 34 -20.81 7.04 1.96
CA PHE A 34 -19.67 7.82 1.51
C PHE A 34 -19.46 7.67 0.01
N GLU A 35 -19.26 8.78 -0.69
CA GLU A 35 -19.07 8.81 -2.15
C GLU A 35 -17.70 9.39 -2.50
N PHE A 36 -17.01 8.73 -3.43
CA PHE A 36 -15.70 9.15 -3.91
C PHE A 36 -15.50 8.68 -5.35
N MET A 37 -15.11 9.60 -6.23
CA MET A 37 -14.85 9.32 -7.65
C MET A 37 -16.00 8.58 -8.36
N GLY A 38 -17.25 8.88 -8.02
CA GLY A 38 -18.43 8.23 -8.60
C GLY A 38 -18.75 6.84 -8.06
N ALA A 39 -17.93 6.33 -7.14
CA ALA A 39 -18.19 5.10 -6.40
C ALA A 39 -18.77 5.43 -5.01
N ARG A 40 -19.41 4.44 -4.37
CA ARG A 40 -20.06 4.61 -3.07
C ARG A 40 -19.76 3.46 -2.11
N GLY A 41 -19.73 3.78 -0.82
CA GLY A 41 -19.63 2.80 0.25
C GLY A 41 -18.37 1.96 0.16
N TYR A 42 -18.55 0.66 -0.05
CA TYR A 42 -17.47 -0.32 -0.10
C TYR A 42 -16.44 -0.01 -1.20
N GLU A 43 -16.88 0.44 -2.39
CA GLU A 43 -15.97 0.73 -3.50
C GLU A 43 -15.16 1.99 -3.24
N ALA A 44 -15.84 3.05 -2.80
CA ALA A 44 -15.23 4.35 -2.53
C ALA A 44 -14.11 4.24 -1.48
N VAL A 45 -14.40 3.59 -0.35
CA VAL A 45 -13.41 3.40 0.72
C VAL A 45 -12.39 2.33 0.35
N GLY A 46 -12.76 1.34 -0.47
CA GLY A 46 -11.83 0.40 -1.09
C GLY A 46 -10.76 1.08 -1.92
N TYR A 47 -11.13 2.01 -2.79
CA TYR A 47 -10.16 2.79 -3.59
C TYR A 47 -9.23 3.62 -2.70
N LEU A 48 -9.77 4.30 -1.69
CA LEU A 48 -8.95 5.05 -0.73
C LEU A 48 -7.98 4.14 0.03
N GLY A 49 -8.46 2.99 0.51
CA GLY A 49 -7.64 1.99 1.18
C GLY A 49 -6.52 1.47 0.28
N GLY A 50 -6.82 1.21 -0.99
CA GLY A 50 -5.82 0.79 -1.98
C GLY A 50 -4.76 1.85 -2.25
N ILE A 51 -5.14 3.12 -2.36
CA ILE A 51 -4.20 4.24 -2.55
C ILE A 51 -3.29 4.38 -1.32
N ILE A 52 -3.88 4.43 -0.12
CA ILE A 52 -3.15 4.58 1.13
C ILE A 52 -2.20 3.39 1.34
N GLY A 53 -2.70 2.17 1.14
CA GLY A 53 -1.92 0.95 1.23
C GLY A 53 -0.74 0.94 0.25
N GLY A 54 -0.96 1.37 -0.99
CA GLY A 54 0.09 1.47 -2.00
C GLY A 54 1.20 2.44 -1.61
N ILE A 55 0.84 3.63 -1.12
CA ILE A 55 1.81 4.64 -0.66
C ILE A 55 2.65 4.08 0.50
N ILE A 56 1.99 3.51 1.51
CA ILE A 56 2.68 2.89 2.66
C ILE A 56 3.60 1.76 2.19
N GLY A 57 3.14 0.92 1.26
CA GLY A 57 3.89 -0.19 0.70
C GLY A 57 5.16 0.22 -0.02
N ILE A 58 5.09 1.30 -0.81
CA ILE A 58 6.26 1.86 -1.48
C ILE A 58 7.27 2.35 -0.45
N ILE A 59 6.82 3.12 0.54
CA ILE A 59 7.69 3.67 1.59
C ILE A 59 8.39 2.55 2.36
N LEU A 60 7.64 1.55 2.83
CA LEU A 60 8.17 0.42 3.58
C LEU A 60 9.11 -0.45 2.72
N GLY A 61 8.73 -0.72 1.46
CA GLY A 61 9.56 -1.50 0.54
C GLY A 61 10.91 -0.83 0.25
N VAL A 62 10.92 0.48 -0.02
CA VAL A 62 12.16 1.25 -0.19
C VAL A 62 12.97 1.24 1.10
N TRP A 63 12.33 1.42 2.26
CA TRP A 63 13.01 1.42 3.55
C TRP A 63 13.68 0.09 3.87
N LEU A 64 12.99 -1.04 3.63
CA LEU A 64 13.55 -2.38 3.77
C LEU A 64 14.75 -2.59 2.85
N ALA A 65 14.69 -2.12 1.61
CA ALA A 65 15.83 -2.20 0.69
C ALA A 65 17.03 -1.39 1.19
N ILE A 66 16.81 -0.23 1.82
CA ILE A 66 17.88 0.57 2.43
C ILE A 66 18.49 -0.16 3.63
N LEU A 67 17.68 -0.74 4.50
CA LEU A 67 18.15 -1.49 5.67
C LEU A 67 18.96 -2.72 5.27
N GLY A 68 18.46 -3.51 4.31
CA GLY A 68 19.19 -4.66 3.76
C GLY A 68 20.51 -4.26 3.09
N SER A 69 20.53 -3.10 2.41
CA SER A 69 21.75 -2.54 1.83
C SER A 69 22.84 -2.22 2.86
N ARG A 70 22.45 -1.73 4.04
CA ARG A 70 23.39 -1.37 5.12
C ARG A 70 24.00 -2.60 5.77
N LYS A 71 23.23 -3.70 5.89
CA LYS A 71 23.71 -4.96 6.51
C LYS A 71 24.81 -5.64 5.68
N ILE A 72 24.68 -5.65 4.35
CA ILE A 72 25.69 -6.24 3.44
C ILE A 72 27.03 -5.50 3.53
N ARG A 73 27.02 -4.17 3.67
CA ARG A 73 28.24 -3.36 3.70
C ARG A 73 29.06 -3.51 4.98
N LYS A 74 28.47 -4.03 6.06
CA LYS A 74 29.13 -4.20 7.36
C LYS A 74 29.73 -5.61 7.55
N SER A 75 29.50 -6.51 6.59
CA SER A 75 29.94 -7.92 6.63
C SER A 75 31.12 -8.22 5.70
N ASN A 76 31.60 -7.22 4.95
CA ASN A 76 32.84 -7.24 4.17
C ASN A 76 33.84 -6.29 4.85
#